data_AF-A0A938HKS3-F1
#
_entry.id   AF-A0A938HKS3-F1
#
_cell.length_a   1.000
_cell.length_b   1.000
_cell.length_c   1.000
_cell.angle_alpha   90.00
_cell.angle_beta   90.00
_cell.angle_gamma   90.00
#
_symmetry.space_group_name_H-M   'P 1'
#
loop_
_entity.id
_entity.type
_entity.pdbx_description
1 polymer ?
#
loop_
_entity_poly.entity_id
_entity_poly.type
_entity_poly.pdbx_seq_one_letter_code
_entity_poly.pdbx_strand_id
1 'polypeptide(L)' 'GDGEPKIGAHGKPVLFLHPKDFLGTLIELEEA' A
#
# COMPACT_ATOMS: atom_id res chain seq x y z
N GLY A 1 -5.14 4.65 0.23
CA GLY A 1 -5.26 4.38 -1.20
C GLY A 1 -6.72 4.14 -1.52
N ASP A 2 -7.01 4.01 -2.80
CA ASP A 2 -8.29 3.63 -3.40
C ASP A 2 -8.78 2.23 -2.98
N GLY A 3 -8.00 1.48 -2.20
CA GLY A 3 -8.38 0.17 -1.65
C GLY A 3 -8.20 -0.98 -2.65
N GLU A 4 -7.92 -0.66 -3.91
CA GLU A 4 -7.67 -1.62 -4.98
C GLU A 4 -6.19 -2.06 -4.99
N PRO A 5 -5.90 -3.37 -4.99
CA PRO A 5 -4.54 -3.89 -5.11
C PRO A 5 -3.88 -3.47 -6.42
N LYS A 6 -2.57 -3.18 -6.36
CA LYS A 6 -1.73 -2.82 -7.53
C LYS A 6 -0.52 -3.76 -7.58
N ILE A 7 0.13 -3.91 -8.72
CA ILE A 7 1.38 -4.69 -8.80
C ILE A 7 2.55 -3.81 -8.32
N GLY A 8 3.22 -4.25 -7.26
CA GLY A 8 4.36 -3.60 -6.62
C GLY A 8 5.70 -3.93 -7.30
N ALA A 9 6.78 -3.35 -6.75
CA ALA A 9 8.13 -3.45 -7.33
C ALA A 9 8.68 -4.89 -7.36
N HIS A 10 8.22 -5.75 -6.45
CA HIS A 10 8.62 -7.16 -6.42
C HIS A 10 7.71 -8.06 -7.28
N GLY A 11 6.83 -7.48 -8.10
CA GLY A 11 5.91 -8.24 -8.95
C GLY A 11 4.73 -8.88 -8.20
N LYS A 12 4.47 -8.42 -6.97
CA LYS A 12 3.40 -8.93 -6.10
C LYS A 12 2.28 -7.90 -5.92
N PRO A 13 1.05 -8.32 -5.58
CA PRO A 13 -0.02 -7.41 -5.17
C PRO A 13 0.37 -6.59 -3.93
N VAL A 14 0.10 -5.27 -3.99
CA VAL A 14 0.31 -4.32 -2.91
C VAL A 14 -0.92 -3.46 -2.66
N LEU A 15 -1.10 -3.03 -1.41
CA LEU A 15 -2.10 -2.05 -0.99
C LEU A 15 -1.43 -0.84 -0.36
N PHE A 16 -1.92 0.36 -0.69
CA PHE A 16 -1.44 1.61 -0.09
C PHE A 16 -2.41 2.12 0.98
N LEU A 17 -1.91 2.35 2.18
CA LEU A 17 -2.65 2.96 3.28
C LEU A 17 -2.39 4.46 3.32
N HIS A 18 -3.43 5.26 3.52
CA HIS A 18 -3.32 6.71 3.37
C HIS A 18 -2.61 7.35 4.59
N PRO A 19 -1.68 8.33 4.39
CA PRO A 19 -0.92 8.95 5.49
C PRO A 19 -1.77 9.57 6.61
N LYS A 20 -2.97 10.03 6.27
CA LYS A 20 -3.96 10.56 7.22
C LYS A 20 -4.24 9.59 8.38
N ASP A 21 -4.20 8.30 8.12
CA ASP A 21 -4.56 7.26 9.08
C ASP A 21 -3.32 6.73 9.84
N PHE A 22 -2.10 7.12 9.42
CA PHE A 22 -0.83 6.57 9.88
C PHE A 22 0.21 7.66 10.18
N LEU A 23 -0.17 8.66 10.97
CA LEU A 23 0.72 9.72 11.49
C LEU A 23 1.55 10.42 10.40
N GLY A 24 0.99 10.60 9.20
CA GLY A 24 1.67 11.25 8.08
C GLY A 24 2.59 10.34 7.26
N THR A 25 2.63 9.03 7.53
CA THR A 25 3.44 8.06 6.77
C THR A 25 2.59 7.31 5.76
N LEU A 26 3.00 7.32 4.48
CA LEU A 26 2.42 6.43 3.47
C LEU A 26 2.94 5.02 3.73
N ILE A 27 2.04 4.05 3.87
CA ILE A 27 2.40 2.64 4.09
C ILE A 27 2.01 1.82 2.86
N GLU A 28 2.91 0.94 2.45
CA GLU A 28 2.68 -0.11 1.44
C GLU A 28 2.63 -1.47 2.16
N LEU A 29 1.57 -2.23 1.91
CA LEU A 29 1.44 -3.62 2.34
C LEU A 29 1.63 -4.53 1.12
N GLU A 30 2.58 -5.46 1.18
CA GLU A 30 2.87 -6.42 0.11
C GLU A 30 2.46 -7.84 0.52
N GLU A 31 1.97 -8.63 -0.44
CA GLU A 31 1.71 -10.06 -0.26
C GLU A 31 3.01 -10.86 0.00
N ALA A 32 3.02 -11.74 1.01
CA ALA A 32 4.20 -12.53 1.40
C ALA A 32 4.44 -13.72 0.45
#